data_AF-A0A4R3DRC2-F1
#
_entry.id   AF-A0A4R3DRC2-F1
#
_cell.length_a   1.000
_cell.length_b   1.000
_cell.length_c   1.000
_cell.angle_alpha   90.00
_cell.angle_beta   90.00
_cell.angle_gamma   90.00
#
_symmetry.space_group_name_H-M   'P 1'
#
loop_
_entity.id
_entity.type
_entity.pdbx_description
1 polymer ?
#
loop_
_entity_poly.entity_id
_entity_poly.type
_entity_poly.pdbx_seq_one_letter_code
_entity_poly.pdbx_strand_id
1 'polypeptide(L)'
;MSVTMMPGVPQPPPEPPPEAPPLTPGEVPPAPPVESPPDEEPIGVPRDPPSELPPNAPPPKTPPASPYDLPPGRPPREPNEHRA
;
A
#
# COMPACT_ATOMS: atom_id res chain seq x y z
N MET A 1 27.55 9.10 -37.32
CA MET A 1 28.31 10.12 -38.07
C MET A 1 29.55 10.46 -37.25
N SER A 2 30.74 10.11 -37.73
CA SER A 2 32.00 10.36 -37.01
C SER A 2 32.56 11.71 -37.45
N VAL A 3 32.77 12.63 -36.53
CA VAL A 3 33.39 13.94 -36.81
C VAL A 3 34.89 13.75 -36.96
N THR A 4 35.40 13.98 -38.17
CA THR A 4 36.84 14.14 -38.45
C THR A 4 37.31 15.45 -37.84
N MET A 5 38.19 15.41 -36.83
CA MET A 5 38.81 16.61 -36.27
C MET A 5 39.95 17.09 -37.17
N MET A 6 39.83 18.30 -37.72
CA MET A 6 40.91 18.97 -38.45
C MET A 6 41.97 19.51 -37.46
N PRO A 7 43.27 19.26 -37.66
CA PRO A 7 44.30 19.77 -36.77
C PRO A 7 44.45 21.28 -36.95
N GLY A 8 44.30 22.05 -35.86
CA GLY A 8 44.52 23.50 -35.83
C GLY A 8 43.27 24.35 -35.58
N VAL A 9 42.07 23.75 -35.52
CA VAL A 9 40.87 24.47 -35.08
C VAL A 9 40.78 24.35 -33.56
N PRO A 10 40.77 25.46 -32.80
CA PRO A 10 40.49 25.41 -31.36
C PRO A 10 39.15 24.72 -31.16
N GLN A 11 39.16 23.59 -30.45
CA GLN A 11 37.93 22.95 -30.05
C GLN A 11 37.16 23.94 -29.15
N PRO A 12 35.83 24.08 -29.32
CA PRO A 12 35.06 24.80 -28.34
C PRO A 12 35.31 24.17 -26.96
N PRO A 13 35.43 24.96 -25.89
CA PRO A 13 35.54 24.41 -24.56
C PRO A 13 34.35 23.47 -24.30
N PRO A 14 34.54 22.40 -23.51
CA PRO A 14 33.42 21.54 -23.13
C PRO A 14 32.34 22.38 -22.46
N GLU A 15 31.08 22.04 -22.73
CA GLU A 15 29.96 22.69 -22.07
C GLU A 15 30.12 22.58 -20.54
N PRO A 16 29.81 23.65 -19.78
CA PRO A 16 29.84 23.57 -18.34
C PRO A 16 28.83 22.53 -17.84
N PRO A 17 29.08 21.91 -16.67
CA PRO A 17 28.11 20.98 -16.08
C PRO A 17 26.78 21.70 -15.83
N PRO A 18 25.64 20.99 -15.91
CA PRO A 18 24.35 21.56 -15.55
C PRO A 18 24.37 22.15 -14.13
N GLU A 19 23.71 23.29 -13.94
CA GLU A 19 23.53 23.87 -12.61
C GLU A 19 22.74 22.91 -11.71
N ALA A 20 23.10 22.88 -10.43
CA ALA A 20 22.38 22.08 -9.45
C ALA A 20 20.92 22.54 -9.35
N PRO A 21 19.97 21.62 -9.13
CA PRO A 21 18.59 22.01 -8.88
C PRO A 21 18.51 22.97 -7.67
N PRO A 22 17.57 23.92 -7.66
CA PRO A 22 17.44 24.87 -6.57
C PRO A 22 17.22 24.14 -5.24
N LEU A 23 17.87 24.63 -4.17
CA LEU A 23 17.78 24.05 -2.82
C LEU A 23 16.42 24.28 -2.14
N THR A 24 15.61 25.17 -2.72
CA THR A 24 14.23 25.37 -2.32
C THR A 24 13.39 24.25 -2.95
N PRO A 25 12.73 23.38 -2.15
CA PRO A 25 11.73 22.49 -2.70
C PRO A 25 10.77 23.33 -3.56
N GLY A 26 10.57 22.94 -4.81
CA GLY A 26 9.63 23.61 -5.69
C GLY A 26 8.25 23.67 -5.04
N GLU A 27 7.43 24.63 -5.47
CA GLU A 27 6.07 24.80 -4.95
C GLU A 27 5.31 23.48 -5.04
N VAL A 28 5.01 22.89 -3.87
CA VAL A 28 4.24 21.66 -3.80
C VAL A 28 2.80 22.04 -4.14
N PRO A 29 2.17 21.42 -5.14
CA PRO A 29 0.77 21.69 -5.42
C PRO A 29 -0.06 21.43 -4.17
N PRO A 30 -1.13 22.23 -3.94
CA PRO A 30 -1.98 22.06 -2.77
C PRO A 30 -2.53 20.64 -2.71
N ALA A 31 -2.69 20.13 -1.48
CA ALA A 31 -3.28 18.81 -1.27
C ALA A 31 -4.66 18.71 -1.94
N PRO A 32 -5.04 17.53 -2.47
CA PRO A 32 -6.37 17.33 -3.02
C PRO A 32 -7.45 17.55 -1.94
N PRO A 33 -8.70 17.83 -2.34
CA PRO A 33 -9.82 17.91 -1.40
C PRO A 33 -9.96 16.58 -0.64
N VAL A 34 -10.25 16.68 0.66
CA VAL A 34 -10.64 15.53 1.47
C VAL A 34 -12.05 15.09 1.07
N GLU A 35 -12.21 13.81 0.77
CA GLU A 35 -13.52 13.21 0.56
C GLU A 35 -14.22 13.06 1.93
N SER A 36 -15.47 13.51 2.03
CA SER A 36 -16.26 13.29 3.24
C SER A 36 -16.54 11.78 3.39
N PRO A 37 -16.45 11.21 4.60
CA PRO A 37 -16.93 9.87 4.81
C PRO A 37 -18.43 9.79 4.46
N PRO A 38 -18.95 8.59 4.12
CA PRO A 38 -20.38 8.40 3.93
C PRO A 38 -21.19 8.91 5.14
N ASP A 39 -22.34 9.53 4.89
CA ASP A 39 -23.25 9.99 5.96
C ASP A 39 -23.85 8.85 6.78
N GLU A 40 -23.83 7.62 6.26
CA GLU A 40 -24.34 6.44 6.95
C GLU A 40 -23.35 5.98 8.02
N GLU A 41 -23.80 5.89 9.27
CA GLU A 41 -23.01 5.26 10.32
C GLU A 41 -22.71 3.81 9.90
N PRO A 42 -21.47 3.33 10.10
CA PRO A 42 -21.17 1.93 9.85
C PRO A 42 -22.15 1.07 10.64
N ILE A 43 -22.64 -0.01 10.02
CA ILE A 43 -23.45 -1.02 10.70
C ILE A 43 -22.68 -1.45 11.95
N GLY A 44 -23.11 -0.97 13.11
CA GLY A 44 -22.42 -1.19 14.37
C GLY A 44 -22.42 -2.67 14.73
N VAL A 45 -21.44 -3.09 15.54
CA VAL A 45 -21.57 -4.36 16.23
C VAL A 45 -22.85 -4.35 17.07
N PRO A 46 -23.59 -5.47 17.17
CA PRO A 46 -24.71 -5.56 18.10
C PRO A 46 -24.31 -5.05 19.48
N ARG A 47 -25.10 -4.10 20.02
CA ARG A 47 -24.85 -3.53 21.35
C ARG A 47 -25.07 -4.55 22.47
N ASP A 48 -25.93 -5.52 22.21
CA ASP A 48 -26.15 -6.63 23.12
C ASP A 48 -24.97 -7.60 23.11
N PRO A 49 -24.47 -8.00 24.30
CA PRO A 49 -23.46 -9.03 24.37
C PRO A 49 -24.00 -10.35 23.81
N PRO A 50 -23.14 -11.23 23.29
CA PRO A 50 -23.56 -12.58 22.91
C PRO A 50 -24.11 -13.31 24.14
N SER A 51 -25.09 -14.19 23.93
CA SER A 51 -25.61 -15.04 25.00
C SER A 51 -24.48 -15.89 25.58
N GLU A 52 -24.36 -15.91 26.91
CA GLU A 52 -23.42 -16.80 27.60
C GLU A 52 -23.79 -18.25 27.32
N LEU A 53 -22.77 -19.08 27.07
CA LEU A 53 -22.95 -20.52 26.99
C LEU A 53 -23.28 -21.06 28.39
N PRO A 54 -24.19 -22.05 28.51
CA PRO A 54 -24.47 -22.66 29.81
C PRO A 54 -23.19 -23.29 30.39
N PRO A 55 -23.00 -23.28 31.73
CA PRO A 55 -21.78 -23.81 32.36
C PRO A 55 -21.56 -25.30 32.09
N ASN A 56 -22.64 -26.03 31.76
CA ASN A 56 -22.61 -27.44 31.40
C ASN A 56 -22.68 -27.67 29.87
N ALA A 57 -22.44 -26.64 29.06
CA ALA A 57 -22.28 -26.82 27.63
C ALA A 57 -21.12 -27.80 27.41
N PRO A 58 -21.33 -28.93 26.71
CA PRO A 58 -20.21 -29.76 26.34
C PRO A 58 -19.25 -28.91 25.50
N PRO A 59 -17.94 -28.95 25.76
CA PRO A 59 -17.00 -28.26 24.90
C PRO A 59 -17.12 -28.81 23.47
N PRO A 60 -16.73 -28.03 22.45
CA PRO A 60 -16.61 -28.54 21.09
C PRO A 60 -15.84 -29.86 21.10
N LYS A 61 -16.33 -30.85 20.34
CA LYS A 61 -15.72 -32.19 20.27
C LYS A 61 -14.28 -32.16 19.77
N THR A 62 -13.90 -31.09 19.08
CA THR A 62 -12.57 -30.90 18.51
C THR A 62 -12.04 -29.52 18.90
N PRO A 63 -10.75 -29.41 19.25
CA PRO A 63 -10.11 -28.10 19.35
C PRO A 63 -10.17 -27.38 17.99
N PRO A 64 -10.08 -26.03 17.98
CA PRO A 64 -9.85 -25.29 16.75
C PRO A 64 -8.60 -25.82 16.03
N ALA A 65 -8.61 -25.81 14.70
CA ALA A 65 -7.44 -26.20 13.92
C ALA A 65 -6.25 -25.30 14.26
N SER A 66 -5.12 -25.91 14.59
CA SER A 66 -3.85 -25.20 14.74
C SER A 66 -3.32 -24.76 13.37
N PRO A 67 -2.55 -23.67 13.26
CA PRO A 67 -1.84 -23.34 12.03
C PRO A 67 -0.96 -24.48 11.49
N TYR A 68 -0.49 -25.35 12.38
CA TYR A 68 0.27 -26.56 12.04
C TYR A 68 -0.58 -27.68 11.43
N ASP A 69 -1.90 -27.68 11.68
CA ASP A 69 -2.85 -28.63 11.09
C ASP A 69 -3.28 -28.20 9.67
N LEU A 70 -2.96 -26.95 9.28
CA LEU A 70 -3.26 -26.44 7.95
C LEU A 70 -2.16 -26.88 6.97
N PRO A 71 -2.51 -27.27 5.73
CA PRO A 71 -1.51 -27.53 4.72
C PRO A 71 -0.61 -26.30 4.54
N PRO A 72 0.72 -26.50 4.41
CA PRO A 72 1.64 -25.40 4.14
C PRO A 72 1.26 -24.72 2.82
N GLY A 73 1.40 -23.40 2.77
CA GLY A 73 1.13 -22.63 1.55
C GLY A 73 -0.35 -22.37 1.27
N ARG A 74 -1.23 -22.34 2.29
CA ARG A 74 -2.55 -21.73 2.09
C ARG A 74 -2.37 -20.29 1.59
N PRO A 75 -2.93 -19.92 0.43
CA PRO A 75 -2.91 -18.53 0.00
C PRO A 75 -3.65 -17.67 1.04
N PRO A 76 -3.33 -16.37 1.13
CA PRO A 76 -4.14 -15.41 1.86
C PRO A 76 -5.62 -15.59 1.50
N ARG A 77 -6.52 -15.36 2.48
CA ARG A 77 -7.94 -15.25 2.13
C ARG A 77 -8.10 -14.06 1.20
N GLU A 78 -8.73 -14.28 0.05
CA GLU A 78 -9.05 -13.20 -0.86
C GLU A 78 -9.98 -12.19 -0.16
N PRO A 79 -9.78 -10.88 -0.38
CA PRO A 79 -10.71 -9.86 0.06
C PRO A 79 -12.15 -10.15 -0.38
N ASN A 80 -13.11 -9.97 0.54
CA ASN A 80 -14.54 -10.21 0.27
C ASN A 80 -15.09 -9.31 -0.86
N GLU A 81 -14.39 -8.22 -1.21
CA GLU A 81 -14.73 -7.32 -2.31
C GLU A 81 -14.66 -7.99 -3.70
N HIS A 82 -14.02 -9.15 -3.83
CA HIS A 82 -13.94 -9.92 -5.07
C HIS A 82 -15.00 -11.02 -5.20
N ARG A 83 -15.85 -11.21 -4.18
CA ARG A 83 -16.93 -12.20 -4.18
C ARG A 83 -18.25 -11.54 -4.61
N ALA A 84 -18.34 -11.16 -5.88
CA ALA A 84 -19.56 -10.68 -6.54
C ALA A 84 -20.12 -11.77 -7.47
#